data_AF-A0AAV3I4B1-F1
#
_entry.id   AF-A0AAV3I4B1-F1
#
_cell.length_a   1.000
_cell.length_b   1.000
_cell.length_c   1.000
_cell.angle_alpha   90.00
_cell.angle_beta   90.00
_cell.angle_gamma   90.00
#
_symmetry.space_group_name_H-M   'P 1'
#
loop_
_entity.id
_entity.type
_entity.pdbx_description
1 polymer ?
#
loop_
_entity_poly.entity_id
_entity_poly.type
_entity_poly.pdbx_seq_one_letter_code
_entity_poly.pdbx_strand_id
1 'polypeptide(L)'
;MTRTNLITGFLGSGKTTSILHLLAHKDPNEKWAVLVNEFGEVGIDGALLADSGALLKEIPGGCMCCVNGLPMQVGLNTLLRQGKPDRLLIEPTGLGHPKQILDLLTAPVYEPWIDLRATLCILDPRLLLDEKSASNENFRDQLAAADIIVANKSDRATPESEQALQRWWQQNGGDRQLIHSEHGKVAGHLLDLPRHNLAELPASAAHSHQHVVKKGLAALSLPEHQRWRRSLNSGQGHQACGWIFDADTVFDTIGILEWARLAPVERVKGVLRIPEGLVRINRQGDDLHIETQNVAPPDSRIELISSSEADWNALQSALLKLRLATTA
;
A
#
# COMPACT_ATOMS: atom_id res chain seq x y z
N MET A 1 -16.83 -3.47 19.95
CA MET A 1 -16.33 -3.94 18.65
C MET A 1 -15.59 -2.80 17.98
N THR A 2 -14.53 -3.11 17.25
CA THR A 2 -13.73 -2.12 16.50
C THR A 2 -14.37 -1.89 15.13
N ARG A 3 -14.74 -0.63 14.83
CA ARG A 3 -15.20 -0.25 13.48
C ARG A 3 -14.06 -0.46 12.50
N THR A 4 -14.27 -1.21 11.43
CA THR A 4 -13.18 -1.57 10.52
C THR A 4 -13.55 -1.20 9.10
N ASN A 5 -12.65 -0.53 8.40
CA ASN A 5 -12.82 -0.17 6.99
C ASN A 5 -11.67 -0.75 6.18
N LEU A 6 -12.00 -1.35 5.04
CA LEU A 6 -11.03 -1.72 4.02
C LEU A 6 -10.89 -0.57 3.02
N ILE A 7 -9.67 -0.08 2.80
CA ILE A 7 -9.37 1.00 1.86
C ILE A 7 -8.60 0.40 0.67
N THR A 8 -9.33 0.04 -0.40
CA THR A 8 -8.76 -0.57 -1.61
C THR A 8 -8.42 0.48 -2.66
N GLY A 9 -7.82 0.04 -3.77
CA GLY A 9 -7.46 0.89 -4.90
C GLY A 9 -6.14 0.47 -5.51
N PHE A 10 -6.01 0.74 -6.81
CA PHE A 10 -4.83 0.32 -7.56
C PHE A 10 -3.59 1.11 -7.17
N LEU A 11 -2.43 0.71 -7.70
CA LEU A 11 -1.16 1.36 -7.38
C LEU A 11 -1.19 2.83 -7.80
N GLY A 12 -0.76 3.70 -6.89
CA GLY A 12 -0.70 5.14 -7.15
C GLY A 12 -2.05 5.87 -7.11
N SER A 13 -3.17 5.23 -6.74
CA SER A 13 -4.47 5.92 -6.68
C SER A 13 -4.59 6.96 -5.54
N GLY A 14 -3.70 6.92 -4.55
CA GLY A 14 -3.66 7.86 -3.42
C GLY A 14 -4.21 7.30 -2.09
N LYS A 15 -4.34 5.97 -1.96
CA LYS A 15 -4.79 5.29 -0.71
C LYS A 15 -4.10 5.81 0.55
N THR A 16 -2.77 5.76 0.58
CA THR A 16 -1.97 6.17 1.74
C THR A 16 -2.19 7.65 2.07
N THR A 17 -2.18 8.53 1.06
CA THR A 17 -2.49 9.96 1.23
C THR A 17 -3.88 10.19 1.81
N SER A 18 -4.89 9.41 1.35
CA SER A 18 -6.24 9.47 1.91
C SER A 18 -6.32 8.99 3.36
N ILE A 19 -5.58 7.95 3.72
CA ILE A 19 -5.50 7.48 5.10
C ILE A 19 -4.85 8.53 5.99
N LEU A 20 -3.75 9.16 5.56
CA LEU A 20 -3.11 10.24 6.30
C LEU A 20 -4.06 11.44 6.49
N HIS A 21 -4.80 11.81 5.44
CA HIS A 21 -5.82 12.85 5.55
C HIS A 21 -6.90 12.50 6.58
N LEU A 22 -7.43 11.27 6.56
CA LEU A 22 -8.44 10.81 7.50
C LEU A 22 -7.92 10.82 8.94
N LEU A 23 -6.68 10.39 9.17
CA LEU A 23 -6.05 10.39 10.50
C LEU A 23 -5.82 11.81 11.03
N ALA A 24 -5.48 12.77 10.17
CA ALA A 24 -5.33 14.17 10.55
C ALA A 24 -6.67 14.85 10.94
N HIS A 25 -7.81 14.28 10.52
CA HIS A 25 -9.15 14.85 10.74
C HIS A 25 -10.07 13.96 11.59
N LYS A 26 -9.53 12.90 12.22
CA LYS A 26 -10.31 12.02 13.10
C LYS A 26 -10.70 12.75 14.39
N ASP A 27 -11.70 12.22 15.10
CA ASP A 27 -11.96 12.64 16.47
C ASP A 27 -10.71 12.38 17.34
N PRO A 28 -10.14 13.40 18.02
CA PRO A 28 -9.00 13.23 18.91
C PRO A 28 -9.25 12.22 20.04
N ASN A 29 -10.51 12.03 20.44
CA ASN A 29 -10.90 11.09 21.49
C ASN A 29 -10.97 9.64 21.01
N GLU A 30 -11.00 9.40 19.69
CA GLU A 30 -11.00 8.06 19.14
C GLU A 30 -9.58 7.53 18.92
N LYS A 31 -9.35 6.30 19.36
CA LYS A 31 -8.11 5.58 19.12
C LYS A 31 -8.21 4.83 17.80
N TRP A 32 -7.54 5.33 16.77
CA TRP A 32 -7.52 4.68 15.47
C TRP A 32 -6.27 3.80 15.34
N ALA A 33 -6.38 2.73 14.58
CA ALA A 33 -5.26 1.91 14.16
C ALA A 33 -5.25 1.78 12.65
N VAL A 34 -4.05 1.63 12.08
CA VAL A 34 -3.88 1.36 10.66
C VAL A 34 -3.05 0.10 10.49
N LEU A 35 -3.56 -0.83 9.68
CA LEU A 35 -2.86 -2.03 9.26
C LEU A 35 -2.50 -1.87 7.77
N VAL A 36 -1.22 -1.65 7.50
CA VAL A 36 -0.69 -1.47 6.13
C VAL A 36 0.17 -2.67 5.76
N ASN A 37 0.00 -3.16 4.52
CA ASN A 37 0.76 -4.30 3.99
C ASN A 37 1.85 -3.91 2.97
N GLU A 38 2.24 -2.63 2.89
CA GLU A 38 3.30 -2.15 1.98
C GLU A 38 4.25 -1.20 2.71
N PHE A 39 5.53 -1.19 2.32
CA PHE A 39 6.48 -0.17 2.76
C PHE A 39 6.23 1.15 2.02
N GLY A 40 6.16 2.26 2.76
CA GLY A 40 6.27 3.64 2.26
C GLY A 40 5.25 4.61 2.85
N GLU A 41 5.41 5.93 2.61
CA GLU A 41 4.81 7.10 3.32
C GLU A 41 4.60 6.87 4.83
N VAL A 42 3.57 6.12 5.18
CA VAL A 42 3.27 5.61 6.53
C VAL A 42 4.42 4.81 7.18
N GLY A 43 5.26 4.10 6.39
CA GLY A 43 6.34 3.21 6.88
C GLY A 43 7.44 3.89 7.72
N ILE A 44 7.47 5.22 7.73
CA ILE A 44 8.39 6.04 8.54
C ILE A 44 7.65 7.11 9.33
N ASP A 45 6.45 7.46 8.87
CA ASP A 45 5.55 8.26 9.66
C ASP A 45 4.98 7.50 10.86
N GLY A 46 5.55 6.37 11.28
CA GLY A 46 5.34 5.86 12.64
C GLY A 46 5.57 6.94 13.70
N ALA A 47 6.47 7.91 13.44
CA ALA A 47 6.65 9.11 14.26
C ALA A 47 5.59 10.21 14.00
N LEU A 48 5.27 10.51 12.74
CA LEU A 48 4.25 11.52 12.37
C LEU A 48 2.82 11.09 12.77
N LEU A 49 2.57 9.79 12.82
CA LEU A 49 1.32 9.16 13.22
C LEU A 49 1.23 8.94 14.73
N ALA A 50 2.37 8.78 15.42
CA ALA A 50 2.40 8.83 16.88
C ALA A 50 1.85 10.18 17.39
N ASP A 51 2.16 11.28 16.70
CA ASP A 51 1.63 12.61 16.99
C ASP A 51 0.12 12.76 16.68
N SER A 52 -0.42 11.94 15.78
CA SER A 52 -1.88 11.89 15.51
C SER A 52 -2.67 11.00 16.50
N GLY A 53 -1.98 10.33 17.43
CA GLY A 53 -2.60 9.42 18.41
C GLY A 53 -3.09 8.09 17.84
N ALA A 54 -2.63 7.70 16.65
CA ALA A 54 -3.01 6.44 16.00
C ALA A 54 -1.98 5.33 16.23
N LEU A 55 -2.45 4.10 16.43
CA LEU A 55 -1.59 2.91 16.50
C LEU A 55 -1.31 2.39 15.09
N LEU A 56 -0.11 2.64 14.57
CA LEU A 56 0.34 2.03 13.34
C LEU A 56 0.90 0.63 13.61
N LYS A 57 0.39 -0.38 12.90
CA LYS A 57 1.04 -1.70 12.84
C LYS A 57 1.36 -2.04 11.40
N GLU A 58 2.64 -1.99 11.10
CA GLU A 58 3.15 -2.56 9.87
C GLU A 58 3.23 -4.08 9.98
N ILE A 59 2.84 -4.77 8.92
CA ILE A 59 3.12 -6.18 8.74
C ILE A 59 4.47 -6.25 8.02
N PRO A 60 5.57 -6.64 8.71
CA PRO A 60 6.84 -6.73 8.03
C PRO A 60 6.80 -7.86 6.96
N GLY A 61 7.48 -7.64 5.83
CA GLY A 61 7.64 -8.53 4.66
C GLY A 61 6.42 -8.56 3.75
N GLY A 62 6.52 -8.13 2.50
CA GLY A 62 7.48 -8.64 1.53
C GLY A 62 6.85 -9.86 0.87
N CYS A 63 6.54 -9.72 -0.43
CA CYS A 63 5.87 -10.69 -1.32
C CYS A 63 4.38 -10.42 -1.59
N MET A 64 4.12 -10.07 -2.86
CA MET A 64 2.83 -10.03 -3.58
C MET A 64 1.93 -11.26 -3.33
N CYS A 65 2.51 -12.38 -2.88
CA CYS A 65 1.81 -13.65 -2.61
C CYS A 65 1.61 -13.99 -1.11
N CYS A 66 2.12 -13.19 -0.16
CA CYS A 66 2.02 -13.47 1.28
C CYS A 66 1.10 -12.53 2.06
N VAL A 67 0.47 -11.58 1.35
CA VAL A 67 -0.36 -10.47 1.88
C VAL A 67 -1.54 -10.94 2.75
N ASN A 68 -2.02 -12.17 2.56
CA ASN A 68 -3.17 -12.73 3.28
C ASN A 68 -2.80 -13.89 4.23
N GLY A 69 -1.50 -14.05 4.52
CA GLY A 69 -0.98 -15.12 5.36
C GLY A 69 -1.02 -14.84 6.86
N LEU A 70 -0.41 -15.75 7.62
CA LEU A 70 -0.27 -15.66 9.09
C LEU A 70 0.22 -14.29 9.61
N PRO A 71 1.14 -13.54 8.93
CA PRO A 71 1.56 -12.22 9.42
C PRO A 71 0.43 -11.20 9.55
N MET A 72 -0.49 -11.15 8.57
CA MET A 72 -1.66 -10.27 8.62
C MET A 72 -2.57 -10.65 9.79
N GLN A 73 -2.85 -11.95 9.95
CA GLN A 73 -3.68 -12.45 11.06
C GLN A 73 -3.04 -12.15 12.42
N VAL A 74 -1.72 -12.29 12.56
CA VAL A 74 -1.00 -11.94 13.79
C VAL A 74 -1.07 -10.44 14.07
N GLY A 75 -0.84 -9.61 13.05
CA GLY A 75 -0.94 -8.14 13.16
C GLY A 75 -2.34 -7.69 13.57
N LEU A 76 -3.37 -8.20 12.88
CA LEU A 76 -4.77 -7.96 13.17
C LEU A 76 -5.13 -8.38 14.60
N ASN A 77 -4.79 -9.60 15.00
CA ASN A 77 -5.06 -10.10 16.36
C ASN A 77 -4.35 -9.28 17.45
N THR A 78 -3.12 -8.82 17.18
CA THR A 78 -2.36 -7.97 18.09
C THR A 78 -3.06 -6.63 18.28
N LEU A 79 -3.46 -5.97 17.19
CA LEU A 79 -4.19 -4.71 17.23
C LEU A 79 -5.53 -4.85 17.97
N LEU A 80 -6.32 -5.87 17.66
CA LEU A 80 -7.63 -6.06 18.28
C LEU A 80 -7.53 -6.37 19.78
N ARG A 81 -6.54 -7.18 20.21
CA ARG A 81 -6.43 -7.61 21.62
C ARG A 81 -5.68 -6.63 22.50
N GLN A 82 -4.56 -6.08 22.03
CA GLN A 82 -3.68 -5.20 22.81
C GLN A 82 -3.96 -3.74 22.51
N GLY A 83 -4.13 -3.40 21.22
CA GLY A 83 -4.41 -2.03 20.80
C GLY A 83 -5.82 -1.58 21.17
N LYS A 84 -6.82 -2.46 21.07
CA LYS A 84 -8.25 -2.19 21.28
C LYS A 84 -8.69 -0.85 20.67
N PRO A 85 -8.44 -0.63 19.37
CA PRO A 85 -8.80 0.65 18.74
C PRO A 85 -10.32 0.77 18.57
N ASP A 86 -10.81 2.00 18.59
CA ASP A 86 -12.18 2.34 18.23
C ASP A 86 -12.44 2.14 16.74
N ARG A 87 -11.41 2.40 15.91
CA ARG A 87 -11.42 2.19 14.46
C ARG A 87 -10.15 1.55 13.94
N LEU A 88 -10.27 0.64 12.98
CA LEU A 88 -9.18 0.03 12.23
C LEU A 88 -9.33 0.34 10.74
N LEU A 89 -8.32 0.97 10.15
CA LEU A 89 -8.20 1.12 8.70
C LEU A 89 -7.23 0.06 8.17
N ILE A 90 -7.62 -0.64 7.10
CA ILE A 90 -6.78 -1.66 6.47
C ILE A 90 -6.46 -1.21 5.06
N GLU A 91 -5.17 -1.05 4.76
CA GLU A 91 -4.66 -0.79 3.43
C GLU A 91 -3.97 -2.06 2.89
N PRO A 92 -4.59 -2.80 1.97
CA PRO A 92 -3.88 -3.82 1.22
C PRO A 92 -2.85 -3.18 0.29
N THR A 93 -1.86 -3.96 -0.14
CA THR A 93 -1.00 -3.54 -1.25
C THR A 93 -1.85 -3.17 -2.47
N GLY A 94 -1.36 -2.32 -3.36
CA GLY A 94 -2.09 -2.03 -4.60
C GLY A 94 -2.34 -3.27 -5.49
N LEU A 95 -1.69 -4.39 -5.19
CA LEU A 95 -1.88 -5.72 -5.81
C LEU A 95 -2.65 -6.71 -4.92
N GLY A 96 -3.13 -6.28 -3.76
CA GLY A 96 -3.75 -7.13 -2.77
C GLY A 96 -5.15 -7.57 -3.18
N HIS A 97 -5.48 -8.83 -2.90
CA HIS A 97 -6.76 -9.44 -3.24
C HIS A 97 -7.85 -9.05 -2.22
N PRO A 98 -8.80 -8.15 -2.56
CA PRO A 98 -9.78 -7.64 -1.61
C PRO A 98 -10.71 -8.73 -1.10
N LYS A 99 -11.04 -9.74 -1.94
CA LYS A 99 -11.87 -10.87 -1.55
C LYS A 99 -11.33 -11.61 -0.32
N GLN A 100 -10.06 -12.01 -0.35
CA GLN A 100 -9.47 -12.81 0.73
C GLN A 100 -9.42 -12.02 2.05
N ILE A 101 -9.22 -10.70 1.97
CA ILE A 101 -9.24 -9.83 3.14
C ILE A 101 -10.66 -9.70 3.68
N LEU A 102 -11.65 -9.48 2.82
CA LEU A 102 -13.05 -9.44 3.23
C LEU A 102 -13.47 -10.78 3.87
N ASP A 103 -13.14 -11.91 3.25
CA ASP A 103 -13.42 -13.26 3.77
C ASP A 103 -12.81 -13.43 5.18
N LEU A 104 -11.55 -12.99 5.38
CA LEU A 104 -10.89 -13.00 6.67
C LEU A 104 -11.62 -12.12 7.71
N LEU A 105 -11.94 -10.87 7.35
CA LEU A 105 -12.57 -9.90 8.25
C LEU A 105 -14.00 -10.28 8.62
N THR A 106 -14.69 -11.02 7.75
CA THR A 106 -16.03 -11.57 8.03
C THR A 106 -16.03 -12.98 8.60
N ALA A 107 -14.86 -13.59 8.85
CA ALA A 107 -14.82 -14.94 9.40
C ALA A 107 -15.42 -14.96 10.82
N PRO A 108 -16.13 -16.04 11.22
CA PRO A 108 -16.84 -16.10 12.51
C PRO A 108 -15.95 -15.83 13.74
N VAL A 109 -14.65 -16.14 13.65
CA VAL A 109 -13.69 -15.87 14.73
C VAL A 109 -13.50 -14.37 15.03
N TYR A 110 -13.72 -13.50 14.04
CA TYR A 110 -13.58 -12.06 14.16
C TYR A 110 -14.91 -11.33 14.42
N GLU A 111 -16.06 -11.99 14.24
CA GLU A 111 -17.39 -11.41 14.47
C GLU A 111 -17.52 -10.73 15.86
N PRO A 112 -17.00 -11.27 16.99
CA PRO A 112 -17.11 -10.58 18.28
C PRO A 112 -16.24 -9.31 18.41
N TRP A 113 -15.29 -9.13 17.51
CA TRP A 113 -14.22 -8.13 17.62
C TRP A 113 -14.34 -7.03 16.57
N ILE A 114 -14.73 -7.39 15.35
CA ILE A 114 -14.75 -6.53 14.17
C ILE A 114 -16.18 -6.18 13.80
N ASP A 115 -16.41 -4.89 13.63
CA ASP A 115 -17.61 -4.35 13.00
C ASP A 115 -17.19 -3.79 11.63
N LEU A 116 -17.34 -4.61 10.58
CA LEU A 116 -16.88 -4.28 9.23
C LEU A 116 -17.86 -3.29 8.56
N ARG A 117 -17.37 -2.07 8.35
CA ARG A 117 -18.06 -0.95 7.69
C ARG A 117 -17.76 -0.92 6.19
N ALA A 118 -18.29 0.09 5.50
CA ALA A 118 -18.13 0.25 4.06
C ALA A 118 -16.66 0.14 3.61
N THR A 119 -16.45 -0.58 2.52
CA THR A 119 -15.19 -0.67 1.77
C THR A 119 -15.10 0.50 0.80
N LEU A 120 -14.02 1.28 0.90
CA LEU A 120 -13.77 2.42 0.02
C LEU A 120 -12.70 2.02 -1.00
N CYS A 121 -12.97 2.20 -2.30
CA CYS A 121 -11.95 2.06 -3.33
C CYS A 121 -11.52 3.44 -3.83
N ILE A 122 -10.24 3.77 -3.63
CA ILE A 122 -9.63 4.98 -4.17
C ILE A 122 -9.21 4.71 -5.62
N LEU A 123 -9.79 5.46 -6.55
CA LEU A 123 -9.62 5.34 -7.99
C LEU A 123 -9.02 6.63 -8.56
N ASP A 124 -7.96 6.52 -9.36
CA ASP A 124 -7.51 7.59 -10.27
C ASP A 124 -8.21 7.37 -11.62
N PRO A 125 -9.14 8.24 -12.06
CA PRO A 125 -9.91 8.06 -13.29
C PRO A 125 -9.06 7.85 -14.55
N ARG A 126 -7.82 8.37 -14.56
CA ARG A 126 -6.90 8.23 -15.71
C ARG A 126 -6.49 6.77 -15.94
N LEU A 127 -6.54 5.92 -14.90
CA LEU A 127 -6.27 4.48 -15.03
C LEU A 127 -7.34 3.75 -15.86
N LEU A 128 -8.54 4.32 -16.02
CA LEU A 128 -9.57 3.76 -16.90
C LEU A 128 -9.28 3.99 -18.39
N LEU A 129 -8.36 4.91 -18.71
CA LEU A 129 -7.90 5.14 -20.09
C LEU A 129 -6.79 4.16 -20.50
N ASP A 130 -6.07 3.60 -19.53
CA ASP A 130 -5.04 2.60 -19.79
C ASP A 130 -5.67 1.20 -19.87
N GLU A 131 -5.68 0.62 -21.07
CA GLU A 131 -6.24 -0.71 -21.31
C GLU A 131 -5.57 -1.79 -20.47
N LYS A 132 -4.27 -1.67 -20.16
CA LYS A 132 -3.56 -2.64 -19.32
C LYS A 132 -4.10 -2.62 -17.89
N SER A 133 -4.27 -1.42 -17.32
CA SER A 133 -4.88 -1.25 -16.01
C SER A 133 -6.34 -1.67 -16.00
N ALA A 134 -7.15 -1.21 -16.96
CA ALA A 134 -8.59 -1.50 -17.02
C ALA A 134 -8.92 -2.99 -17.23
N SER A 135 -8.07 -3.73 -17.96
CA SER A 135 -8.23 -5.19 -18.16
C SER A 135 -7.65 -6.02 -17.00
N ASN A 136 -6.85 -5.43 -16.13
CA ASN A 136 -6.26 -6.12 -14.98
C ASN A 136 -7.35 -6.66 -14.04
N GLU A 137 -7.25 -7.94 -13.69
CA GLU A 137 -8.23 -8.61 -12.81
C GLU A 137 -8.28 -7.97 -11.42
N ASN A 138 -7.13 -7.70 -10.81
CA ASN A 138 -7.08 -7.10 -9.48
C ASN A 138 -7.59 -5.65 -9.47
N PHE A 139 -7.34 -4.86 -10.52
CA PHE A 139 -7.95 -3.53 -10.68
C PHE A 139 -9.48 -3.63 -10.64
N ARG A 140 -10.05 -4.57 -11.39
CA ARG A 140 -11.50 -4.81 -11.45
C ARG A 140 -12.05 -5.35 -10.13
N ASP A 141 -11.35 -6.28 -9.47
CA ASP A 141 -11.74 -6.85 -8.19
C ASP A 141 -11.76 -5.80 -7.07
N GLN A 142 -10.77 -4.90 -7.05
CA GLN A 142 -10.70 -3.79 -6.08
C GLN A 142 -11.88 -2.83 -6.23
N LEU A 143 -12.26 -2.52 -7.48
CA LEU A 143 -13.43 -1.72 -7.76
C LEU A 143 -14.71 -2.47 -7.43
N ALA A 144 -14.82 -3.76 -7.75
CA ALA A 144 -16.01 -4.57 -7.48
C ALA A 144 -16.26 -4.77 -5.99
N ALA A 145 -15.21 -4.85 -5.16
CA ALA A 145 -15.30 -5.04 -3.71
C ALA A 145 -15.85 -3.82 -2.95
N ALA A 146 -15.85 -2.65 -3.57
CA ALA A 146 -16.14 -1.40 -2.90
C ALA A 146 -17.63 -1.16 -2.73
N ASP A 147 -18.01 -0.63 -1.58
CA ASP A 147 -19.30 0.02 -1.34
C ASP A 147 -19.29 1.45 -1.91
N ILE A 148 -18.13 2.10 -1.84
CA ILE A 148 -17.94 3.51 -2.20
C ILE A 148 -16.73 3.62 -3.13
N ILE A 149 -16.92 4.23 -4.30
CA ILE A 149 -15.85 4.60 -5.22
C ILE A 149 -15.47 6.05 -4.97
N VAL A 150 -14.21 6.29 -4.63
CA VAL A 150 -13.65 7.62 -4.49
C VAL A 150 -12.79 7.91 -5.72
N ALA A 151 -13.33 8.69 -6.66
CA ALA A 151 -12.61 9.22 -7.80
C ALA A 151 -11.65 10.34 -7.33
N ASN A 152 -10.43 9.96 -6.98
CA ASN A 152 -9.39 10.84 -6.48
C ASN A 152 -8.60 11.49 -7.62
N LYS A 153 -7.82 12.52 -7.27
CA LYS A 153 -7.01 13.33 -8.19
C LYS A 153 -7.84 14.08 -9.22
N SER A 154 -9.01 14.56 -8.81
CA SER A 154 -9.88 15.40 -9.65
C SER A 154 -9.15 16.66 -10.15
N ASP A 155 -8.14 17.13 -9.40
CA ASP A 155 -7.23 18.21 -9.78
C ASP A 155 -6.36 17.90 -11.02
N ARG A 156 -6.25 16.63 -11.40
CA ARG A 156 -5.48 16.16 -12.58
C ARG A 156 -6.36 15.43 -13.59
N ALA A 157 -7.67 15.47 -13.44
CA ALA A 157 -8.60 14.84 -14.36
C ALA A 157 -8.59 15.59 -15.70
N THR A 158 -8.64 14.81 -16.79
CA THR A 158 -8.90 15.34 -18.14
C THR A 158 -10.33 15.00 -18.56
N PRO A 159 -10.93 15.73 -19.53
CA PRO A 159 -12.26 15.41 -20.04
C PRO A 159 -12.40 13.95 -20.48
N GLU A 160 -11.35 13.36 -21.05
CA GLU A 160 -11.34 11.96 -21.48
C GLU A 160 -11.42 11.01 -20.27
N SER A 161 -10.67 11.30 -19.21
CA SER A 161 -10.68 10.49 -17.98
C SER A 161 -12.01 10.58 -17.23
N GLU A 162 -12.65 11.75 -17.23
CA GLU A 162 -14.00 11.93 -16.66
C GLU A 162 -15.04 11.16 -17.47
N GLN A 163 -14.97 11.23 -18.80
CA GLN A 163 -15.84 10.42 -19.66
C GLN A 163 -15.60 8.92 -19.49
N ALA A 164 -14.35 8.48 -19.26
CA ALA A 164 -14.04 7.09 -18.96
C ALA A 164 -14.65 6.66 -17.62
N LEU A 165 -14.54 7.49 -16.57
CA LEU A 165 -15.17 7.26 -15.29
C LEU A 165 -16.69 7.18 -15.41
N GLN A 166 -17.32 8.10 -16.13
CA GLN A 166 -18.77 8.12 -16.30
C GLN A 166 -19.26 6.88 -17.05
N ARG A 167 -18.58 6.48 -18.13
CA ARG A 167 -18.89 5.24 -18.86
C ARG A 167 -18.74 4.01 -17.97
N TRP A 168 -17.64 3.93 -17.21
CA TRP A 168 -17.43 2.83 -16.27
C TRP A 168 -18.51 2.80 -15.18
N TRP A 169 -18.88 3.96 -14.64
CA TRP A 169 -19.92 4.10 -13.61
C TRP A 169 -21.30 3.69 -14.11
N GLN A 170 -21.68 4.08 -15.33
CA GLN A 170 -22.95 3.64 -15.93
C GLN A 170 -23.05 2.12 -16.09
N GLN A 171 -21.92 1.47 -16.37
CA GLN A 171 -21.88 0.02 -16.61
C GLN A 171 -21.74 -0.79 -15.32
N ASN A 172 -21.00 -0.27 -14.33
CA ASN A 172 -20.56 -1.05 -13.17
C ASN A 172 -21.02 -0.45 -11.83
N GLY A 173 -21.47 0.81 -11.79
CA GLY A 173 -21.75 1.54 -10.55
C GLY A 173 -22.81 0.88 -9.68
N GLY A 174 -23.92 0.43 -10.28
CA GLY A 174 -25.04 -0.14 -9.54
C GLY A 174 -25.60 0.84 -8.51
N ASP A 175 -25.99 0.33 -7.33
CA ASP A 175 -26.53 1.14 -6.22
C ASP A 175 -25.46 1.74 -5.30
N ARG A 176 -24.20 1.72 -5.74
CA ARG A 176 -23.06 2.18 -4.93
C ARG A 176 -22.95 3.70 -4.96
N GLN A 177 -22.05 4.23 -4.13
CA GLN A 177 -21.79 5.67 -4.08
C GLN A 177 -20.51 6.04 -4.85
N LEU A 178 -20.58 7.07 -5.70
CA LEU A 178 -19.43 7.69 -6.35
C LEU A 178 -19.18 9.07 -5.72
N ILE A 179 -17.96 9.29 -5.24
CA ILE A 179 -17.52 10.56 -4.65
C ILE A 179 -16.27 11.04 -5.37
N HIS A 180 -16.20 12.34 -5.65
CA HIS A 180 -14.99 12.97 -6.20
C HIS A 180 -14.11 13.52 -5.07
N SER A 181 -12.80 13.38 -5.24
CA SER A 181 -11.78 13.83 -4.30
C SER A 181 -10.57 14.41 -5.03
N GLU A 182 -9.90 15.35 -4.37
CA GLU A 182 -8.64 15.96 -4.79
C GLU A 182 -7.62 15.77 -3.66
N HIS A 183 -6.34 15.56 -4.02
CA HIS A 183 -5.26 15.40 -3.03
C HIS A 183 -5.52 14.37 -1.92
N GLY A 184 -6.32 13.34 -2.20
CA GLY A 184 -6.67 12.30 -1.22
C GLY A 184 -7.65 12.76 -0.13
N LYS A 185 -8.27 13.94 -0.22
CA LYS A 185 -9.22 14.44 0.78
C LYS A 185 -10.51 13.63 0.78
N VAL A 186 -10.62 12.70 1.71
CA VAL A 186 -11.81 11.84 1.90
C VAL A 186 -12.55 12.25 3.16
N ALA A 187 -13.86 12.45 3.05
CA ALA A 187 -14.67 12.84 4.20
C ALA A 187 -14.84 11.68 5.20
N GLY A 188 -14.54 11.93 6.47
CA GLY A 188 -14.53 10.90 7.53
C GLY A 188 -15.87 10.19 7.74
N HIS A 189 -17.01 10.87 7.53
CA HIS A 189 -18.35 10.29 7.70
C HIS A 189 -18.62 9.10 6.75
N LEU A 190 -17.91 9.01 5.62
CA LEU A 190 -18.02 7.88 4.70
C LEU A 190 -17.59 6.55 5.36
N LEU A 191 -16.71 6.62 6.36
CA LEU A 191 -16.23 5.45 7.09
C LEU A 191 -17.28 4.86 8.05
N ASP A 192 -18.32 5.61 8.40
CA ASP A 192 -19.41 5.16 9.27
C ASP A 192 -20.54 4.45 8.51
N LEU A 193 -20.53 4.56 7.18
CA LEU A 193 -21.53 3.92 6.34
C LEU A 193 -21.47 2.39 6.50
N PRO A 194 -22.64 1.73 6.57
CA PRO A 194 -22.72 0.28 6.63
C PRO A 194 -22.16 -0.35 5.35
N ARG A 195 -21.63 -1.57 5.47
CA ARG A 195 -21.31 -2.39 4.31
C ARG A 195 -22.61 -2.95 3.71
N HIS A 196 -22.90 -2.60 2.47
CA HIS A 196 -24.04 -3.10 1.70
C HIS A 196 -23.61 -4.03 0.57
N ASN A 197 -22.38 -3.90 0.09
CA ASN A 197 -21.82 -4.72 -0.97
C ASN A 197 -21.42 -6.10 -0.42
N LEU A 198 -22.32 -7.05 -0.64
CA LEU A 198 -22.15 -8.47 -0.34
C LEU A 198 -21.99 -9.29 -1.63
N ALA A 199 -21.73 -8.65 -2.77
CA ALA A 199 -21.55 -9.35 -4.03
C ALA A 199 -20.42 -10.39 -3.90
N GLU A 200 -20.66 -11.58 -4.44
CA GLU A 200 -19.59 -12.56 -4.57
C GLU A 200 -18.55 -12.02 -5.55
N LEU A 201 -17.40 -11.68 -5.01
CA LEU A 201 -16.23 -11.37 -5.83
C LEU A 201 -15.75 -12.67 -6.48
N PRO A 202 -15.37 -12.64 -7.76
CA PRO A 202 -14.87 -13.83 -8.44
C PRO A 202 -13.71 -14.43 -7.63
N ALA A 203 -13.71 -15.75 -7.49
CA ALA A 203 -12.54 -16.46 -7.01
C ALA A 203 -11.48 -16.31 -8.10
N SER A 204 -10.51 -15.41 -7.91
CA SER A 204 -9.46 -15.20 -8.90
C SER A 204 -8.84 -16.57 -9.24
N ALA A 205 -8.90 -16.96 -10.51
CA ALA A 205 -8.72 -18.36 -10.96
C ALA A 205 -7.31 -18.93 -10.75
N ALA A 206 -6.40 -18.18 -10.14
CA ALA A 206 -4.99 -18.51 -9.96
C ALA A 206 -4.60 -19.09 -8.58
N HIS A 207 -5.56 -19.44 -7.71
CA HIS A 207 -5.24 -19.83 -6.33
C HIS A 207 -5.64 -21.24 -5.89
N SER A 208 -5.69 -22.20 -6.81
CA SER A 208 -5.56 -23.64 -6.49
C SER A 208 -4.10 -24.04 -6.27
N HIS A 209 -3.29 -23.20 -5.62
CA HIS A 209 -1.97 -23.61 -5.15
C HIS A 209 -2.04 -24.06 -3.70
N GLN A 210 -2.06 -25.39 -3.58
CA GLN A 210 -1.69 -26.14 -2.39
C GLN A 210 -0.48 -25.51 -1.67
N HIS A 211 -0.53 -25.56 -0.34
CA HIS A 211 0.61 -25.29 0.54
C HIS A 211 1.94 -25.82 -0.02
N VAL A 212 2.95 -24.95 -0.07
CA VAL A 212 4.27 -25.07 0.60
C VAL A 212 5.23 -24.06 -0.04
N VAL A 213 5.54 -22.98 0.68
CA VAL A 213 6.94 -22.56 0.83
C VAL A 213 7.15 -22.17 2.29
N LYS A 214 7.84 -23.04 3.01
CA LYS A 214 8.38 -22.80 4.35
C LYS A 214 9.42 -21.67 4.28
N LYS A 215 9.03 -20.40 4.42
CA LYS A 215 9.89 -19.31 4.95
C LYS A 215 9.03 -18.27 5.66
N GLY A 216 8.43 -18.66 6.78
CA GLY A 216 7.86 -17.72 7.74
C GLY A 216 8.95 -16.91 8.43
N LEU A 217 8.62 -15.67 8.85
CA LEU A 217 9.38 -14.69 9.67
C LEU A 217 10.82 -14.33 9.29
N ALA A 218 11.58 -15.24 8.67
CA ALA A 218 12.92 -15.03 8.16
C ALA A 218 12.95 -14.20 6.86
N ALA A 219 11.83 -13.66 6.38
CA ALA A 219 11.78 -12.64 5.32
C ALA A 219 11.69 -11.21 5.88
N LEU A 220 11.59 -11.07 7.20
CA LEU A 220 11.12 -9.86 7.90
C LEU A 220 12.23 -9.10 8.64
N SER A 221 13.43 -9.67 8.67
CA SER A 221 14.59 -9.10 9.34
C SER A 221 15.83 -9.23 8.48
N LEU A 222 16.71 -8.23 8.57
CA LEU A 222 18.12 -8.40 8.26
C LEU A 222 18.72 -9.31 9.34
N PRO A 223 19.27 -10.49 8.99
CA PRO A 223 20.06 -11.26 9.94
C PRO A 223 21.23 -10.40 10.45
N GLU A 224 21.62 -10.53 11.72
CA GLU A 224 22.63 -9.67 12.39
C GLU A 224 23.97 -9.53 11.64
N HIS A 225 24.28 -10.44 10.70
CA HIS A 225 25.52 -10.45 9.93
C HIS A 225 25.37 -10.00 8.47
N GLN A 226 24.20 -9.54 8.03
CA GLN A 226 23.99 -9.05 6.67
C GLN A 226 23.75 -7.55 6.66
N ARG A 227 24.53 -6.82 5.85
CA ARG A 227 24.35 -5.38 5.67
C ARG A 227 23.18 -5.01 4.76
N TRP A 228 22.77 -5.95 3.91
CA TRP A 228 21.63 -5.77 3.01
C TRP A 228 21.07 -7.09 2.54
N ARG A 229 19.83 -7.07 2.03
CA ARG A 229 19.14 -8.22 1.46
C ARG A 229 18.27 -7.82 0.29
N ARG A 230 18.21 -8.67 -0.74
CA ARG A 230 17.24 -8.60 -1.85
C ARG A 230 16.08 -9.59 -1.64
N SER A 231 14.87 -9.18 -2.01
CA SER A 231 13.70 -10.03 -2.19
C SER A 231 13.13 -9.86 -3.59
N LEU A 232 12.82 -10.97 -4.26
CA LEU A 232 12.19 -11.00 -5.58
C LEU A 232 10.82 -11.65 -5.49
N ASN A 233 9.85 -11.04 -6.16
CA ASN A 233 8.46 -11.45 -6.16
C ASN A 233 7.86 -11.32 -7.54
N SER A 234 6.92 -12.20 -7.87
CA SER A 234 6.20 -12.15 -9.14
C SER A 234 4.74 -12.56 -8.92
N GLY A 235 3.82 -11.90 -9.62
CA GLY A 235 2.38 -12.19 -9.56
C GLY A 235 1.58 -11.23 -10.44
N GLN A 236 0.41 -11.67 -10.91
CA GLN A 236 -0.53 -10.84 -11.70
C GLN A 236 0.13 -10.07 -12.87
N GLY A 237 1.06 -10.70 -13.58
CA GLY A 237 1.79 -10.07 -14.70
C GLY A 237 2.84 -9.03 -14.31
N HIS A 238 3.13 -8.86 -13.02
CA HIS A 238 4.13 -7.94 -12.50
C HIS A 238 5.25 -8.68 -11.75
N GLN A 239 6.42 -8.08 -11.75
CA GLN A 239 7.59 -8.46 -10.97
C GLN A 239 7.93 -7.33 -10.00
N ALA A 240 8.23 -7.66 -8.75
CA ALA A 240 8.67 -6.72 -7.74
C ALA A 240 10.04 -7.14 -7.19
N CYS A 241 10.92 -6.17 -7.03
CA CYS A 241 12.22 -6.38 -6.40
C CYS A 241 12.43 -5.35 -5.28
N GLY A 242 12.64 -5.86 -4.07
CA GLY A 242 12.88 -5.07 -2.88
C GLY A 242 14.28 -5.26 -2.33
N TRP A 243 14.85 -4.18 -1.80
CA TRP A 243 16.10 -4.19 -1.04
C TRP A 243 15.90 -3.57 0.34
N ILE A 244 16.50 -4.18 1.34
CA ILE A 244 16.58 -3.67 2.71
C ILE A 244 18.06 -3.57 3.07
N PHE A 245 18.47 -2.47 3.72
CA PHE A 245 19.82 -2.21 4.18
C PHE A 245 19.83 -1.89 5.67
N ASP A 246 20.93 -2.20 6.34
CA ASP A 246 21.12 -1.89 7.77
C ASP A 246 21.03 -0.37 8.08
N ALA A 247 20.96 -0.05 9.37
CA ALA A 247 20.89 1.33 9.86
C ALA A 247 22.15 2.15 9.54
N ASP A 248 23.27 1.50 9.25
CA ASP A 248 24.58 2.13 9.02
C ASP A 248 24.84 2.42 7.53
N THR A 249 23.97 1.92 6.64
CA THR A 249 24.11 2.15 5.20
C THR A 249 23.54 3.51 4.84
N VAL A 250 24.41 4.41 4.40
CA VAL A 250 24.07 5.75 3.91
C VAL A 250 24.25 5.80 2.40
N PHE A 251 23.32 6.44 1.70
CA PHE A 251 23.35 6.59 0.24
C PHE A 251 23.68 8.02 -0.17
N ASP A 252 24.33 8.17 -1.32
CA ASP A 252 24.52 9.45 -2.00
C ASP A 252 23.17 10.03 -2.41
N THR A 253 22.87 11.23 -1.91
CA THR A 253 21.56 11.87 -2.07
C THR A 253 21.23 12.15 -3.54
N ILE A 254 22.19 12.65 -4.32
CA ILE A 254 21.93 12.98 -5.74
C ILE A 254 21.79 11.70 -6.55
N GLY A 255 22.69 10.75 -6.34
CA GLY A 255 22.72 9.49 -7.07
C GLY A 255 21.47 8.63 -6.86
N ILE A 256 20.89 8.60 -5.65
CA ILE A 256 19.65 7.83 -5.42
C ILE A 256 18.44 8.47 -6.09
N LEU A 257 18.39 9.80 -6.16
CA LEU A 257 17.33 10.53 -6.85
C LEU A 257 17.39 10.31 -8.36
N GLU A 258 18.59 10.38 -8.94
CA GLU A 258 18.79 10.08 -10.37
C GLU A 258 18.48 8.62 -10.70
N TRP A 259 18.97 7.68 -9.87
CA TRP A 259 18.71 6.25 -10.05
C TRP A 259 17.22 5.94 -10.00
N ALA A 260 16.50 6.50 -9.02
CA ALA A 260 15.06 6.28 -8.91
C ALA A 260 14.29 6.87 -10.09
N ARG A 261 14.70 8.04 -10.58
CA ARG A 261 14.10 8.70 -11.76
C ARG A 261 14.30 7.90 -13.04
N LEU A 262 15.49 7.34 -13.24
CA LEU A 262 15.89 6.67 -14.50
C LEU A 262 15.62 5.17 -14.52
N ALA A 263 15.26 4.55 -13.39
CA ALA A 263 14.98 3.12 -13.35
C ALA A 263 13.86 2.74 -14.35
N PRO A 264 14.07 1.75 -15.24
CA PRO A 264 13.11 1.36 -16.27
C PRO A 264 12.00 0.47 -15.70
N VAL A 265 11.23 1.01 -14.76
CA VAL A 265 10.13 0.34 -14.04
C VAL A 265 8.96 1.30 -13.85
N GLU A 266 7.73 0.80 -13.70
CA GLU A 266 6.56 1.66 -13.54
C GLU A 266 6.44 2.23 -12.13
N ARG A 267 7.08 1.62 -11.13
CA ARG A 267 7.01 2.12 -9.76
C ARG A 267 8.34 2.00 -9.03
N VAL A 268 8.69 3.05 -8.29
CA VAL A 268 9.79 3.07 -7.33
C VAL A 268 9.24 3.63 -6.03
N LYS A 269 9.39 2.90 -4.94
CA LYS A 269 9.01 3.38 -3.62
C LYS A 269 10.12 3.05 -2.65
N GLY A 270 10.61 4.04 -1.93
CA GLY A 270 11.69 3.79 -1.00
C GLY A 270 11.81 4.87 0.05
N VAL A 271 12.40 4.48 1.16
CA VAL A 271 13.00 5.43 2.07
C VAL A 271 14.42 5.00 2.36
N LEU A 272 15.35 5.90 2.10
CA LEU A 272 16.76 5.62 2.23
C LEU A 272 17.40 6.65 3.15
N ARG A 273 18.34 6.18 3.94
CA ARG A 273 19.21 7.03 4.74
C ARG A 273 20.20 7.76 3.83
N ILE A 274 20.27 9.06 4.01
CA ILE A 274 21.18 9.98 3.32
C ILE A 274 21.95 10.80 4.37
N PRO A 275 23.06 11.49 4.02
CA PRO A 275 23.81 12.31 4.98
C PRO A 275 22.94 13.31 5.75
N GLU A 276 21.93 13.88 5.09
CA GLU A 276 21.03 14.87 5.67
C GLU A 276 19.94 14.27 6.59
N GLY A 277 19.78 12.93 6.60
CA GLY A 277 18.74 12.23 7.35
C GLY A 277 18.10 11.12 6.52
N LEU A 278 16.91 11.37 5.97
CA LEU A 278 16.22 10.45 5.08
C LEU A 278 15.74 11.14 3.80
N VAL A 279 15.65 10.34 2.73
CA VAL A 279 14.93 10.67 1.51
C VAL A 279 13.83 9.66 1.27
N ARG A 280 12.62 10.16 1.08
CA ARG A 280 11.44 9.41 0.68
C ARG A 280 11.24 9.60 -0.81
N ILE A 281 11.11 8.49 -1.52
CA ILE A 281 10.93 8.43 -2.96
C ILE A 281 9.63 7.70 -3.23
N ASN A 282 8.74 8.33 -3.99
CA ASN A 282 7.52 7.71 -4.48
C ASN A 282 7.36 8.09 -5.96
N ARG A 283 7.68 7.14 -6.85
CA ARG A 283 7.52 7.28 -8.30
C ARG A 283 6.48 6.30 -8.81
N GLN A 284 5.53 6.79 -9.59
CA GLN A 284 4.57 6.01 -10.36
C GLN A 284 4.52 6.54 -11.79
N GLY A 285 5.02 5.77 -12.75
CA GLY A 285 5.26 6.25 -14.12
C GLY A 285 6.20 7.46 -14.11
N ASP A 286 5.72 8.58 -14.65
CA ASP A 286 6.43 9.87 -14.70
C ASP A 286 6.18 10.75 -13.46
N ASP A 287 5.20 10.41 -12.63
CA ASP A 287 4.91 11.14 -11.40
C ASP A 287 5.95 10.76 -10.33
N LEU A 288 6.88 11.67 -10.05
CA LEU A 288 7.91 11.52 -9.03
C LEU A 288 7.68 12.52 -7.88
N HIS A 289 7.44 11.99 -6.69
CA HIS A 289 7.40 12.74 -5.44
C HIS A 289 8.62 12.39 -4.59
N ILE A 290 9.28 13.43 -4.08
CA ILE A 290 10.47 13.33 -3.25
C ILE A 290 10.27 14.22 -2.03
N GLU A 291 10.58 13.68 -0.87
CA GLU A 291 10.57 14.40 0.40
C GLU A 291 11.85 14.08 1.18
N THR A 292 12.44 15.06 1.84
CA THR A 292 13.60 14.87 2.73
C THR A 292 13.23 15.30 4.14
N GLN A 293 13.75 14.57 5.13
CA GLN A 293 13.58 14.93 6.55
C GLN A 293 14.91 14.77 7.26
N ASN A 294 15.19 15.66 8.22
CA ASN A 294 16.44 15.69 8.99
C ASN A 294 16.48 14.66 10.14
N VAL A 295 15.84 13.51 9.93
CA VAL A 295 15.79 12.39 10.88
C VAL A 295 16.19 11.15 10.10
N ALA A 296 17.11 10.37 10.66
CA ALA A 296 17.56 9.16 9.99
C ALA A 296 16.56 8.01 10.20
N PRO A 297 16.30 7.18 9.18
CA PRO A 297 15.33 6.10 9.29
C PRO A 297 15.95 4.90 10.05
N PRO A 298 15.17 4.04 10.72
CA PRO A 298 15.71 2.89 11.45
C PRO A 298 16.50 1.93 10.53
N ASP A 299 16.13 1.85 9.26
CA ASP A 299 16.84 1.16 8.18
C ASP A 299 16.51 1.81 6.82
N SER A 300 17.19 1.40 5.76
CA SER A 300 16.85 1.85 4.39
C SER A 300 16.14 0.75 3.61
N ARG A 301 15.08 1.11 2.90
CA ARG A 301 14.25 0.17 2.13
C ARG A 301 13.87 0.78 0.79
N ILE A 302 13.92 -0.02 -0.27
CA ILE A 302 13.44 0.41 -1.59
C ILE A 302 12.85 -0.77 -2.36
N GLU A 303 11.70 -0.57 -2.99
CA GLU A 303 10.98 -1.54 -3.80
C GLU A 303 10.66 -0.97 -5.17
N LEU A 304 10.92 -1.77 -6.19
CA LEU A 304 10.62 -1.49 -7.58
C LEU A 304 9.56 -2.49 -8.07
N ILE A 305 8.62 -2.03 -8.88
CA ILE A 305 7.63 -2.89 -9.54
C ILE A 305 7.70 -2.65 -11.04
N SER A 306 7.81 -3.75 -11.79
CA SER A 306 7.83 -3.79 -13.24
C SER A 306 6.70 -4.68 -13.79
N SER A 307 5.97 -4.26 -14.83
CA SER A 307 5.04 -5.12 -15.58
C SER A 307 5.74 -5.90 -16.72
N SER A 308 7.01 -5.59 -16.96
CA SER A 308 7.88 -6.27 -17.91
C SER A 308 9.06 -6.94 -17.21
N GLU A 309 9.85 -7.70 -17.96
CA GLU A 309 11.10 -8.27 -17.43
C GLU A 309 12.12 -7.14 -17.22
N ALA A 310 12.51 -6.91 -15.96
CA ALA A 310 13.49 -5.90 -15.58
C ALA A 310 14.84 -6.53 -15.23
N ASP A 311 15.93 -5.85 -15.56
CA ASP A 311 17.27 -6.28 -15.16
C ASP A 311 17.55 -5.92 -13.68
N TRP A 312 17.05 -6.78 -12.80
CA TRP A 312 17.22 -6.62 -11.35
C TRP A 312 18.67 -6.63 -10.90
N ASN A 313 19.58 -7.26 -11.66
CA ASN A 313 21.00 -7.31 -11.31
C ASN A 313 21.71 -5.99 -11.66
N ALA A 314 21.39 -5.39 -12.81
CA ALA A 314 21.87 -4.05 -13.17
C ALA A 314 21.35 -3.00 -12.19
N LEU A 315 20.04 -3.02 -11.89
CA LEU A 315 19.42 -2.13 -10.91
C LEU A 315 20.07 -2.25 -9.53
N GLN A 316 20.25 -3.48 -9.04
CA GLN A 316 20.94 -3.73 -7.76
C GLN A 316 22.38 -3.21 -7.79
N SER A 317 23.14 -3.51 -8.86
CA SER A 317 24.55 -3.12 -8.95
C SER A 317 24.72 -1.61 -8.96
N ALA A 318 23.82 -0.89 -9.64
CA ALA A 318 23.78 0.57 -9.61
C ALA A 318 23.43 1.08 -8.20
N LEU A 319 22.37 0.56 -7.58
CA LEU A 319 21.96 0.94 -6.22
C LEU A 319 23.08 0.73 -5.19
N LEU A 320 23.80 -0.39 -5.25
CA LEU A 320 24.89 -0.70 -4.31
C LEU A 320 26.11 0.20 -4.46
N LYS A 321 26.33 0.82 -5.64
CA LYS A 321 27.42 1.78 -5.88
C LYS A 321 27.13 3.15 -5.29
N LEU A 322 25.85 3.45 -5.02
CA LEU A 322 25.44 4.72 -4.43
C LEU A 322 25.66 4.77 -2.91
N ARG A 323 26.08 3.68 -2.29
CA ARG A 323 26.38 3.67 -0.86
C ARG A 323 27.66 4.47 -0.59
N LEU A 324 27.59 5.38 0.36
CA LEU A 324 28.74 6.10 0.86
C LEU A 324 29.56 5.18 1.76
N ALA A 325 30.89 5.32 1.69
CA ALA A 325 31.76 4.61 2.62
C ALA A 325 31.45 5.07 4.05
N THR A 326 31.29 4.12 4.97
CA THR A 326 31.16 4.43 6.39
C THR A 326 32.45 5.11 6.82
N THR A 327 32.42 6.41 7.13
CA THR A 327 33.57 7.08 7.74
C THR A 327 33.79 6.44 9.10
N ALA A 328 34.90 5.72 9.22
CA ALA A 328 35.38 5.12 10.47
C ALA A 328 35.70 6.20 11.51
#